data_AF-A0AAD5LGH9-F1
#
_entry.id   AF-A0AAD5LGH9-F1
#
_cell.length_a   1.000
_cell.length_b   1.000
_cell.length_c   1.000
_cell.angle_alpha   90.00
_cell.angle_beta   90.00
_cell.angle_gamma   90.00
#
_symmetry.space_group_name_H-M   'P 1'
#
loop_
_entity.id
_entity.type
_entity.pdbx_description
1 polymer ?
#
loop_
_entity_poly.entity_id
_entity_poly.type
_entity_poly.pdbx_seq_one_letter_code
_entity_poly.pdbx_strand_id
1 'polypeptide(L)'
;MAKKTSSSTGAKGPKSDAKQPLAPSPPTSMASSNYSNYGSTSSSKEIMEQVRSAHANQDAEASRHLHELKIGLGGGDGHAHENHMSGSEHIKSAVYGGLDGIITTFATVTSVAGSGLPHSVILIIGLAHLVADGLSMGLGDMLSSQAEADLVNHERRREVWEFENYPEGEMQEMIELYEKKGISSDDAQLVVRTLAKYKEAFIDIMMVEELNLMPVDDDDSPLMGGVVTFGSFMLFGVVPLLPYLVNLIPGIGMTSDTVLYASCVLTVITLFALGAFKGSFVGQRWFVSGAWMAINGTLAAFFGWVIGYLLNLTGIQNVA
;
A
#
# COMPACT_ATOMS: atom_id res chain seq x y z
N MET A 1 37.81 -2.77 -74.35
CA MET A 1 39.06 -2.37 -75.04
C MET A 1 39.75 -1.30 -74.21
N ALA A 2 41.06 -1.47 -74.02
CA ALA A 2 41.90 -0.73 -73.08
C ALA A 2 42.50 0.56 -73.67
N LYS A 3 43.16 1.32 -72.76
CA LYS A 3 44.45 2.07 -72.86
C LYS A 3 44.31 3.58 -72.60
N LYS A 4 44.66 4.11 -71.42
CA LYS A 4 45.99 4.45 -70.79
C LYS A 4 46.59 5.82 -71.20
N THR A 5 46.88 6.60 -70.14
CA THR A 5 48.06 7.49 -69.86
C THR A 5 48.22 8.86 -70.54
N SER A 6 48.23 9.96 -69.75
CA SER A 6 49.40 10.60 -69.08
C SER A 6 49.18 12.12 -68.87
N SER A 7 49.28 12.64 -67.62
CA SER A 7 50.31 13.59 -67.10
C SER A 7 50.04 15.08 -67.43
N SER A 8 50.32 16.12 -66.63
CA SER A 8 50.97 16.34 -65.33
C SER A 8 50.65 17.78 -64.83
N THR A 9 51.20 18.16 -63.66
CA THR A 9 51.24 19.48 -62.97
C THR A 9 50.03 19.76 -62.06
N GLY A 10 50.14 20.08 -60.76
CA GLY A 10 51.28 20.37 -59.89
C GLY A 10 50.92 21.56 -59.00
N ALA A 11 50.59 21.35 -57.71
CA ALA A 11 50.74 22.35 -56.63
C ALA A 11 50.33 21.74 -55.27
N LYS A 12 51.28 21.69 -54.33
CA LYS A 12 51.06 21.41 -52.91
C LYS A 12 50.59 22.70 -52.20
N GLY A 13 49.55 22.60 -51.37
CA GLY A 13 49.09 23.61 -50.41
C GLY A 13 48.34 22.93 -49.25
N PRO A 14 48.34 23.49 -48.03
CA PRO A 14 48.36 22.71 -46.79
C PRO A 14 46.98 22.21 -46.33
N LYS A 15 46.98 21.04 -45.66
CA LYS A 15 45.83 20.49 -44.93
C LYS A 15 45.55 21.34 -43.68
N SER A 16 44.36 21.93 -43.58
CA SER A 16 43.86 22.49 -42.33
C SER A 16 43.01 21.42 -41.62
N ASP A 17 43.56 20.85 -40.56
CA ASP A 17 42.84 19.99 -39.61
C ASP A 17 41.88 20.86 -38.78
N ALA A 18 40.61 20.91 -39.18
CA ALA A 18 39.55 21.48 -38.35
C ALA A 18 39.10 20.42 -37.32
N LYS A 19 39.62 20.53 -36.09
CA LYS A 19 39.16 19.78 -34.92
C LYS A 19 37.71 20.13 -34.60
N GLN A 20 36.83 19.13 -34.57
CA GLN A 20 35.50 19.22 -33.95
C GLN A 20 35.63 19.49 -32.44
N PRO A 21 34.73 20.26 -31.80
CA PRO A 21 34.75 20.43 -30.34
C PRO A 21 34.35 19.12 -29.65
N LEU A 22 35.13 18.72 -28.66
CA LEU A 22 34.87 17.54 -27.82
C LEU A 22 33.56 17.72 -27.03
N ALA A 23 32.75 16.65 -26.96
CA ALA A 23 31.65 16.54 -26.01
C ALA A 23 32.17 16.57 -24.56
N PRO A 24 31.47 17.23 -23.61
CA PRO A 24 31.89 17.25 -22.22
C PRO A 24 31.75 15.85 -21.60
N SER A 25 32.77 15.43 -20.87
CA SER A 25 32.86 14.16 -20.17
C SER A 25 31.84 14.07 -19.01
N PRO A 26 31.31 12.89 -18.67
CA PRO A 26 30.44 12.73 -17.50
C PRO A 26 31.26 12.93 -16.21
N PRO A 27 30.69 13.58 -15.17
CA PRO A 27 31.40 13.75 -13.91
C PRO A 27 31.61 12.39 -13.23
N THR A 28 32.86 12.17 -12.85
CA THR A 28 33.36 10.99 -12.16
C THR A 28 32.83 10.91 -10.72
N SER A 29 32.64 9.69 -10.24
CA SER A 29 32.12 9.34 -8.92
C SER A 29 32.78 10.10 -7.76
N MET A 30 31.93 10.61 -6.86
CA MET A 30 32.31 11.01 -5.51
C MET A 30 31.44 10.23 -4.53
N ALA A 31 32.13 9.57 -3.60
CA ALA A 31 31.62 8.65 -2.62
C ALA A 31 30.74 9.32 -1.56
N SER A 32 29.83 8.51 -1.00
CA SER A 32 29.28 8.59 0.35
C SER A 32 28.98 9.97 0.91
N SER A 33 27.74 10.44 0.73
CA SER A 33 27.19 11.52 1.54
C SER A 33 25.99 11.01 2.32
N ASN A 34 26.08 11.15 3.64
CA ASN A 34 25.06 10.81 4.63
C ASN A 34 23.70 11.41 4.25
N TYR A 35 22.68 10.58 4.08
CA TYR A 35 21.29 11.05 4.06
C TYR A 35 20.89 11.45 5.48
N SER A 36 21.02 12.74 5.78
CA SER A 36 20.38 13.36 6.92
C SER A 36 18.88 13.47 6.62
N ASN A 37 18.09 12.74 7.40
CA ASN A 37 16.64 12.79 7.48
C ASN A 37 16.16 14.25 7.71
N TYR A 38 15.57 14.89 6.68
CA TYR A 38 15.03 16.25 6.79
C TYR A 38 13.51 16.18 7.04
N GLY A 39 13.12 16.38 8.30
CA GLY A 39 11.73 16.47 8.71
C GLY A 39 11.03 17.72 8.20
N SER A 40 9.72 17.61 7.97
CA SER A 40 8.83 18.72 7.60
C SER A 40 8.92 19.88 8.61
N THR A 41 9.16 21.11 8.15
CA THR A 41 9.00 22.32 8.96
C THR A 41 7.54 22.45 9.44
N SER A 42 7.32 23.01 10.64
CA SER A 42 5.98 23.20 11.23
C SER A 42 5.01 23.95 10.30
N SER A 43 5.54 24.89 9.51
CA SER A 43 4.81 25.67 8.50
C SER A 43 4.15 24.80 7.42
N SER A 44 4.79 23.69 7.01
CA SER A 44 4.25 22.80 5.97
C SER A 44 3.01 22.03 6.44
N LYS A 45 2.96 21.63 7.73
CA LYS A 45 1.79 20.92 8.29
C LYS A 45 0.55 21.82 8.40
N GLU A 46 0.74 23.07 8.83
CA GLU A 46 -0.37 24.04 8.95
C GLU A 46 -0.99 24.36 7.58
N ILE A 47 -0.17 24.51 6.54
CA ILE A 47 -0.65 24.75 5.18
C ILE A 47 -1.44 23.53 4.67
N MET A 48 -0.96 22.30 4.93
CA MET A 48 -1.68 21.09 4.51
C MET A 48 -3.05 20.94 5.19
N GLU A 49 -3.17 21.33 6.46
CA GLU A 49 -4.46 21.32 7.16
C GLU A 49 -5.41 22.37 6.59
N GLN A 50 -4.90 23.55 6.25
CA GLN A 50 -5.68 24.59 5.55
C GLN A 50 -6.12 24.14 4.16
N VAL A 51 -5.27 23.43 3.40
CA VAL A 51 -5.64 22.86 2.08
C VAL A 51 -6.77 21.85 2.22
N ARG A 52 -6.70 20.94 3.21
CA ARG A 52 -7.78 19.99 3.49
C ARG A 52 -9.07 20.69 3.87
N SER A 53 -8.99 21.76 4.66
CA SER A 53 -10.15 22.55 5.08
C SER A 53 -10.79 23.30 3.90
N ALA A 54 -9.99 23.86 2.99
CA ALA A 54 -10.46 24.52 1.78
C ALA A 54 -11.20 23.54 0.86
N HIS A 55 -10.67 22.34 0.67
CA HIS A 55 -11.37 21.28 -0.08
C HIS A 55 -12.66 20.83 0.62
N ALA A 56 -12.63 20.61 1.94
CA ALA A 56 -13.81 20.21 2.70
C ALA A 56 -14.95 21.25 2.60
N ASN A 57 -14.60 22.53 2.48
CA ASN A 57 -15.54 23.64 2.30
C ASN A 57 -15.83 23.97 0.82
N GLN A 58 -15.24 23.23 -0.13
CA GLN A 58 -15.30 23.51 -1.58
C GLN A 58 -14.90 24.96 -1.95
N ASP A 59 -13.98 25.56 -1.20
CA ASP A 59 -13.51 26.93 -1.41
C ASP A 59 -12.36 26.96 -2.44
N ALA A 60 -12.71 27.27 -3.68
CA ALA A 60 -11.77 27.32 -4.80
C ALA A 60 -10.79 28.50 -4.74
N GLU A 61 -11.12 29.58 -4.03
CA GLU A 61 -10.23 30.74 -3.88
C GLU A 61 -9.20 30.47 -2.80
N ALA A 62 -9.62 29.94 -1.65
CA ALA A 62 -8.70 29.48 -0.61
C ALA A 62 -7.75 28.39 -1.14
N SER A 63 -8.26 27.44 -1.93
CA SER A 63 -7.42 26.40 -2.56
C SER A 63 -6.38 27.00 -3.51
N ARG A 64 -6.73 28.03 -4.29
CA ARG A 64 -5.79 28.72 -5.19
C ARG A 64 -4.72 29.47 -4.42
N HIS A 65 -5.11 30.27 -3.44
CA HIS A 65 -4.17 31.05 -2.62
C HIS A 65 -3.19 30.15 -1.87
N LEU A 66 -3.64 29.00 -1.35
CA LEU A 66 -2.78 28.03 -0.68
C LEU A 66 -1.80 27.34 -1.65
N HIS A 67 -2.21 27.07 -2.90
CA HIS A 67 -1.30 26.57 -3.94
C HIS A 67 -0.23 27.60 -4.31
N GLU A 68 -0.60 28.88 -4.45
CA GLU A 68 0.35 29.97 -4.71
C GLU A 68 1.34 30.15 -3.54
N LEU A 69 0.85 30.07 -2.30
CA LEU A 69 1.67 30.11 -1.10
C LEU A 69 2.66 28.94 -1.04
N LYS A 70 2.23 27.74 -1.44
CA LYS A 70 3.07 26.53 -1.52
C LYS A 70 4.19 26.69 -2.54
N ILE A 71 3.89 27.28 -3.71
CA ILE A 71 4.91 27.59 -4.73
C ILE A 71 5.89 28.64 -4.22
N GLY A 72 5.40 29.69 -3.54
CA GLY A 72 6.24 30.77 -2.99
C GLY A 72 7.19 30.33 -1.86
N LEU A 73 6.84 29.27 -1.12
CA LEU A 73 7.68 28.71 -0.05
C LEU A 73 8.73 27.69 -0.56
N GLY A 74 8.57 27.15 -1.78
CA GLY A 74 9.43 26.12 -2.38
C GLY A 74 10.70 26.64 -3.07
N GLY A 75 11.09 27.91 -2.87
CA GLY A 75 12.19 28.60 -3.57
C GLY A 75 13.62 28.14 -3.26
N GLY A 76 13.83 26.96 -2.68
CA GLY A 76 15.14 26.35 -2.48
C GLY A 76 15.00 24.85 -2.28
N ASP A 77 15.34 24.07 -3.31
CA ASP A 77 15.53 22.61 -3.32
C ASP A 77 14.58 21.78 -2.44
N GLY A 78 13.30 22.13 -2.47
CA GLY A 78 12.28 21.47 -1.70
C GLY A 78 10.97 21.52 -2.46
N HIS A 79 10.80 20.62 -3.43
CA HIS A 79 9.45 20.09 -3.64
C HIS A 79 9.01 19.61 -2.26
N ALA A 80 8.09 20.36 -1.64
CA ALA A 80 7.41 19.88 -0.45
C ALA A 80 6.82 18.54 -0.87
N HIS A 81 7.49 17.45 -0.48
CA HIS A 81 6.87 16.14 -0.41
C HIS A 81 5.57 16.43 0.31
N GLU A 82 4.46 16.39 -0.44
CA GLU A 82 3.22 16.11 0.21
C GLU A 82 3.51 14.77 0.84
N ASN A 83 3.71 14.76 2.15
CA ASN A 83 3.58 13.56 2.93
C ASN A 83 2.11 13.17 2.75
N HIS A 84 1.79 12.56 1.59
CA HIS A 84 0.77 11.54 1.49
C HIS A 84 1.10 10.64 2.65
N MET A 85 0.24 10.75 3.67
CA MET A 85 0.45 10.34 5.06
C MET A 85 1.56 9.30 5.19
N SER A 86 2.74 9.65 5.69
CA SER A 86 3.87 8.72 5.89
C SER A 86 3.61 7.64 6.96
N GLY A 87 2.33 7.42 7.31
CA GLY A 87 1.84 6.31 8.11
C GLY A 87 0.63 5.62 7.46
N SER A 88 0.21 5.98 6.24
CA SER A 88 -0.88 5.30 5.52
C SER A 88 -0.48 3.93 5.00
N GLU A 89 0.81 3.73 4.74
CA GLU A 89 1.37 2.52 4.14
C GLU A 89 0.95 1.27 4.93
N HIS A 90 1.05 1.31 6.25
CA HIS A 90 0.63 0.19 7.11
C HIS A 90 -0.70 0.39 7.84
N ILE A 91 -1.38 1.54 7.67
CA ILE A 91 -2.75 1.71 8.19
C ILE A 91 -3.69 0.71 7.54
N LYS A 92 -3.51 0.41 6.25
CA LYS A 92 -4.31 -0.60 5.55
C LYS A 92 -4.12 -1.97 6.21
N SER A 93 -2.88 -2.42 6.38
CA SER A 93 -2.50 -3.66 7.06
C SER A 93 -3.02 -3.73 8.50
N ALA A 94 -2.87 -2.65 9.28
CA ALA A 94 -3.38 -2.58 10.64
C ALA A 94 -4.91 -2.68 10.72
N VAL A 95 -5.64 -1.88 9.91
CA VAL A 95 -7.10 -1.90 9.90
C VAL A 95 -7.61 -3.25 9.40
N TYR A 96 -6.99 -3.82 8.37
CA TYR A 96 -7.35 -5.12 7.82
C TYR A 96 -7.16 -6.24 8.86
N GLY A 97 -5.97 -6.36 9.44
CA GLY A 97 -5.68 -7.37 10.46
C GLY A 97 -6.53 -7.21 11.72
N GLY A 98 -6.75 -5.98 12.18
CA GLY A 98 -7.53 -5.72 13.40
C GLY A 98 -9.02 -6.04 13.26
N LEU A 99 -9.62 -5.68 12.11
CA LEU A 99 -11.01 -5.99 11.83
C LEU A 99 -11.23 -7.48 11.67
N ASP A 100 -10.38 -8.15 10.89
CA ASP A 100 -10.50 -9.59 10.69
C ASP A 100 -10.28 -10.35 12.01
N GLY A 101 -9.26 -9.98 12.79
CA GLY A 101 -8.96 -10.59 14.08
C GLY A 101 -10.13 -10.58 15.07
N ILE A 102 -10.84 -9.45 15.18
CA ILE A 102 -12.05 -9.40 16.03
C ILE A 102 -13.14 -10.31 15.48
N ILE A 103 -13.44 -10.20 14.18
CA ILE A 103 -14.60 -10.88 13.59
C ILE A 103 -14.40 -12.39 13.61
N THR A 104 -13.24 -12.88 13.17
CA THR A 104 -12.94 -14.32 13.11
C THR A 104 -12.84 -14.92 14.50
N THR A 105 -12.15 -14.26 15.44
CA THR A 105 -12.07 -14.75 16.82
C THR A 105 -13.43 -14.74 17.50
N PHE A 106 -14.27 -13.72 17.24
CA PHE A 106 -15.62 -13.66 17.79
C PHE A 106 -16.52 -14.75 17.24
N ALA A 107 -16.47 -15.02 15.93
CA ALA A 107 -17.18 -16.12 15.30
C ALA A 107 -16.74 -17.49 15.87
N THR A 108 -15.44 -17.68 16.09
CA THR A 108 -14.91 -18.91 16.69
C THR A 108 -15.36 -19.07 18.14
N VAL A 109 -15.25 -18.02 18.96
CA VAL A 109 -15.69 -18.04 20.37
C VAL A 109 -17.17 -18.34 20.49
N THR A 110 -18.01 -17.68 19.68
CA THR A 110 -19.46 -17.86 19.71
C THR A 110 -19.89 -19.20 19.14
N SER A 111 -19.15 -19.77 18.18
CA SER A 111 -19.35 -21.14 17.70
C SER A 111 -19.10 -22.18 18.80
N VAL A 112 -17.97 -22.10 19.50
CA VAL A 112 -17.66 -23.02 20.61
C VAL A 112 -18.63 -22.82 21.80
N ALA A 113 -19.08 -21.58 22.03
CA ALA A 113 -20.12 -21.32 23.02
C ALA A 113 -21.48 -21.90 22.60
N GLY A 114 -21.85 -21.80 21.32
CA GLY A 114 -23.08 -22.35 20.75
C GLY A 114 -23.13 -23.87 20.79
N SER A 115 -21.98 -24.54 20.73
CA SER A 115 -21.91 -26.00 20.90
C SER A 115 -22.10 -26.45 22.36
N GLY A 116 -22.12 -25.54 23.33
CA GLY A 116 -22.30 -25.85 24.74
C GLY A 116 -21.05 -26.43 25.41
N LEU A 117 -19.87 -26.22 24.81
CA LEU A 117 -18.61 -26.71 25.35
C LEU A 117 -18.14 -25.88 26.57
N PRO A 118 -17.32 -26.47 27.46
CA PRO A 118 -16.78 -25.77 28.62
C PRO A 118 -15.94 -24.53 28.27
N HIS A 119 -15.83 -23.59 29.20
CA HIS A 119 -15.05 -22.34 29.04
C HIS A 119 -13.58 -22.59 28.73
N SER A 120 -13.01 -23.66 29.30
CA SER A 120 -11.64 -24.08 29.02
C SER A 120 -11.44 -24.40 27.54
N VAL A 121 -12.44 -25.02 26.89
CA VAL A 121 -12.38 -25.35 25.46
C VAL A 121 -12.48 -24.09 24.61
N ILE A 122 -13.35 -23.14 24.98
CA ILE A 122 -13.46 -21.83 24.31
C ILE A 122 -12.10 -21.10 24.34
N LEU A 123 -11.43 -21.09 25.49
CA LEU A 123 -10.12 -20.44 25.64
C LEU A 123 -9.02 -21.16 24.86
N ILE A 124 -8.96 -22.49 24.91
CA ILE A 124 -7.95 -23.27 24.18
C ILE A 124 -8.11 -23.07 22.67
N ILE A 125 -9.32 -23.26 22.14
CA ILE A 125 -9.59 -23.11 20.70
C ILE A 125 -9.43 -21.65 20.29
N GLY A 126 -9.99 -20.72 21.06
CA GLY A 126 -9.93 -19.30 20.74
C GLY A 126 -8.52 -18.73 20.72
N LEU A 127 -7.68 -19.08 21.71
CA LEU A 127 -6.28 -18.63 21.72
C LEU A 127 -5.43 -19.33 20.65
N ALA A 128 -5.65 -20.63 20.42
CA ALA A 128 -4.94 -21.35 19.36
C ALA A 128 -5.29 -20.77 17.99
N HIS A 129 -6.57 -20.53 17.73
CA HIS A 129 -7.07 -19.90 16.51
C HIS A 129 -6.52 -18.49 16.35
N LEU A 130 -6.56 -17.67 17.40
CA LEU A 130 -6.05 -16.30 17.38
C LEU A 130 -4.57 -16.24 16.95
N VAL A 131 -3.72 -17.11 17.52
CA VAL A 131 -2.29 -17.14 17.18
C VAL A 131 -2.06 -17.72 15.79
N ALA A 132 -2.72 -18.84 15.45
CA ALA A 132 -2.54 -19.52 14.17
C ALA A 132 -2.97 -18.62 13.00
N ASP A 133 -4.17 -18.05 13.08
CA ASP A 133 -4.71 -17.18 12.04
C ASP A 133 -3.95 -15.86 11.97
N GLY A 134 -3.57 -15.29 13.12
CA GLY A 134 -2.75 -14.09 13.14
C GLY A 134 -1.42 -14.31 12.41
N LEU A 135 -0.71 -15.41 12.70
CA LEU A 135 0.54 -15.74 12.01
C LEU A 135 0.31 -15.98 10.51
N SER A 136 -0.76 -16.69 10.15
CA SER A 136 -1.13 -16.93 8.76
C SER A 136 -1.41 -15.63 8.01
N MET A 137 -2.13 -14.70 8.61
CA MET A 137 -2.43 -13.40 8.00
C MET A 137 -1.19 -12.51 7.90
N GLY A 138 -0.39 -12.41 8.95
CA GLY A 138 0.83 -11.60 8.92
C GLY A 138 1.84 -12.11 7.89
N LEU A 139 2.06 -13.43 7.84
CA LEU A 139 2.90 -14.03 6.80
C LEU A 139 2.27 -13.90 5.41
N GLY A 140 0.95 -14.01 5.30
CA GLY A 140 0.22 -13.83 4.04
C GLY A 140 0.38 -12.42 3.48
N ASP A 141 0.25 -11.39 4.32
CA ASP A 141 0.44 -9.99 3.94
C ASP A 141 1.88 -9.71 3.48
N MET A 142 2.86 -10.24 4.22
CA MET A 142 4.28 -10.15 3.85
C MET A 142 4.55 -10.84 2.50
N LEU A 143 4.08 -12.07 2.32
CA LEU A 143 4.32 -12.84 1.09
C LEU A 143 3.60 -12.23 -0.11
N SER A 144 2.39 -11.69 0.10
CA SER A 144 1.65 -10.99 -0.95
C SER A 144 2.40 -9.74 -1.40
N SER A 145 2.83 -8.90 -0.45
CA SER A 145 3.58 -7.67 -0.75
C SER A 145 4.93 -7.98 -1.41
N GLN A 146 5.61 -9.04 -0.96
CA GLN A 146 6.85 -9.51 -1.60
C GLN A 146 6.60 -9.99 -3.03
N ALA A 147 5.51 -10.75 -3.28
CA ALA A 147 5.19 -11.24 -4.62
C ALA A 147 4.84 -10.09 -5.58
N GLU A 148 4.14 -9.06 -5.10
CA GLU A 148 3.89 -7.83 -5.86
C GLU A 148 5.20 -7.12 -6.21
N ALA A 149 6.10 -6.94 -5.24
CA ALA A 149 7.42 -6.34 -5.47
C ALA A 149 8.28 -7.18 -6.44
N ASP A 150 8.26 -8.50 -6.32
CA ASP A 150 8.99 -9.41 -7.20
C ASP A 150 8.47 -9.34 -8.65
N LEU A 151 7.14 -9.20 -8.82
CA LEU A 151 6.51 -9.01 -10.12
C LEU A 151 6.92 -7.68 -10.75
N VAL A 152 6.81 -6.56 -10.01
CA VAL A 152 7.23 -5.23 -10.50
C VAL A 152 8.70 -5.25 -10.92
N ASN A 153 9.57 -5.84 -10.10
CA ASN A 153 10.99 -5.96 -10.41
C ASN A 153 11.25 -6.88 -11.61
N HIS A 154 10.45 -7.94 -11.79
CA HIS A 154 10.54 -8.82 -12.96
C HIS A 154 10.18 -8.09 -14.24
N GLU A 155 9.02 -7.40 -14.26
CA GLU A 155 8.58 -6.65 -15.42
C GLU A 155 9.55 -5.49 -15.73
N ARG A 156 10.03 -4.75 -14.71
CA ARG A 156 11.03 -3.70 -14.93
C ARG A 156 12.29 -4.21 -15.60
N ARG A 157 12.77 -5.40 -15.23
CA ARG A 157 13.95 -6.02 -15.89
C ARG A 157 13.65 -6.40 -17.35
N ARG A 158 12.42 -6.82 -17.64
CA ARG A 158 11.96 -7.11 -19.00
C ARG A 158 11.98 -5.84 -19.84
N GLU A 159 11.33 -4.77 -19.37
CA GLU A 159 11.26 -3.49 -20.07
C GLU A 159 12.65 -2.86 -20.27
N VAL A 160 13.53 -2.93 -19.28
CA VAL A 160 14.92 -2.48 -19.42
C VAL A 160 15.63 -3.23 -20.53
N TRP A 161 15.42 -4.55 -20.63
CA TRP A 161 16.03 -5.37 -21.67
C TRP A 161 15.41 -5.06 -23.04
N GLU A 162 14.09 -4.93 -23.14
CA GLU A 162 13.39 -4.62 -24.39
C GLU A 162 13.83 -3.25 -24.93
N PHE A 163 13.91 -2.22 -24.08
CA PHE A 163 14.41 -0.90 -24.45
C PHE A 163 15.89 -0.89 -24.87
N GLU A 164 16.75 -1.70 -24.25
CA GLU A 164 18.16 -1.82 -24.64
C GLU A 164 18.37 -2.52 -25.99
N ASN A 165 17.46 -3.43 -26.36
CA ASN A 165 17.59 -4.24 -27.57
C ASN A 165 16.77 -3.72 -28.75
N TYR A 166 15.62 -3.07 -28.50
CA TYR A 166 14.75 -2.52 -29.53
C TYR A 166 14.02 -1.22 -29.09
N PRO A 167 14.77 -0.13 -28.86
CA PRO A 167 14.19 1.12 -28.37
C PRO A 167 13.18 1.75 -29.33
N GLU A 168 13.30 1.52 -30.64
CA GLU A 168 12.32 1.99 -31.61
C GLU A 168 10.94 1.34 -31.44
N GLY A 169 10.89 0.08 -30.99
CA GLY A 169 9.66 -0.63 -30.65
C GLY A 169 8.98 0.02 -29.43
N GLU A 170 9.71 0.11 -28.32
CA GLU A 170 9.20 0.69 -27.06
C GLU A 170 8.69 2.14 -27.23
N MET A 171 9.38 2.94 -28.04
CA MET A 171 8.90 4.29 -28.36
C MET A 171 7.59 4.26 -29.14
N GLN A 172 7.43 3.32 -30.07
CA GLN A 172 6.21 3.20 -30.87
C GLN A 172 5.02 2.80 -29.98
N GLU A 173 5.22 1.88 -29.04
CA GLU A 173 4.18 1.45 -28.08
C GLU A 173 3.71 2.63 -27.21
N MET A 174 4.65 3.42 -26.68
CA MET A 174 4.34 4.62 -25.91
C MET A 174 3.64 5.71 -26.74
N ILE A 175 3.99 5.88 -28.01
CA ILE A 175 3.29 6.83 -28.91
C ILE A 175 1.84 6.40 -29.09
N GLU A 176 1.60 5.12 -29.40
CA GLU A 176 0.25 4.58 -29.59
C GLU A 176 -0.59 4.71 -28.31
N LEU A 177 0.02 4.52 -27.14
CA LEU A 177 -0.63 4.70 -25.84
C LEU A 177 -1.06 6.15 -25.60
N TYR A 178 -0.18 7.12 -25.87
CA TYR A 178 -0.51 8.54 -25.75
C TYR A 178 -1.56 9.00 -26.77
N GLU A 179 -1.50 8.52 -28.01
CA GLU A 179 -2.53 8.79 -29.02
C GLU A 179 -3.89 8.24 -28.59
N LYS A 180 -3.94 7.05 -28.00
CA LYS A 180 -5.16 6.46 -27.42
C LYS A 180 -5.72 7.27 -26.27
N LYS A 181 -4.88 8.02 -25.54
CA LYS A 181 -5.31 9.00 -24.52
C LYS A 181 -5.80 10.33 -25.10
N GLY A 182 -5.76 10.49 -26.42
CA GLY A 182 -6.27 11.67 -27.13
C GLY A 182 -5.20 12.74 -27.43
N ILE A 183 -3.91 12.42 -27.26
CA ILE A 183 -2.81 13.29 -27.64
C ILE A 183 -2.63 13.24 -29.17
N SER A 184 -2.30 14.37 -29.79
CA SER A 184 -2.04 14.40 -31.24
C SER A 184 -0.78 13.59 -31.58
N SER A 185 -0.72 12.97 -32.75
CA SER A 185 0.44 12.14 -33.14
C SER A 185 1.76 12.91 -33.11
N ASP A 186 1.75 14.16 -33.57
CA ASP A 186 2.93 15.03 -33.57
C ASP A 186 3.42 15.33 -32.14
N ASP A 187 2.49 15.60 -31.21
CA ASP A 187 2.80 15.86 -29.81
C ASP A 187 3.26 14.59 -29.09
N ALA A 188 2.60 13.45 -29.32
CA ALA A 188 2.96 12.16 -28.74
C ALA A 188 4.39 11.76 -29.13
N GLN A 189 4.73 11.88 -30.43
CA GLN A 189 6.10 11.65 -30.91
C GLN A 189 7.12 12.59 -30.25
N LEU A 190 6.78 13.88 -30.09
CA LEU A 190 7.67 14.85 -29.45
C LEU A 190 7.92 14.50 -27.98
N VAL A 191 6.86 14.16 -27.23
CA VAL A 191 6.93 13.79 -25.81
C VAL A 191 7.76 12.53 -25.64
N VAL A 192 7.41 11.45 -26.34
CA VAL A 192 8.08 10.14 -26.22
C VAL A 192 9.56 10.24 -26.59
N ARG A 193 9.91 10.91 -27.71
CA ARG A 193 11.32 11.10 -28.10
C ARG A 193 12.11 11.96 -27.11
N THR A 194 11.42 12.83 -26.37
CA THR A 194 12.05 13.63 -25.32
C THR A 194 12.29 12.78 -24.07
N LEU A 195 11.31 11.96 -23.67
CA LEU A 195 11.42 11.04 -22.55
C LEU A 195 12.47 9.95 -22.79
N ALA A 196 12.55 9.39 -23.99
CA ALA A 196 13.51 8.33 -24.36
C ALA A 196 14.99 8.73 -24.19
N LYS A 197 15.31 10.03 -24.06
CA LYS A 197 16.65 10.52 -23.71
C LYS A 197 17.04 10.20 -22.27
N TYR A 198 16.06 9.94 -21.41
CA TYR A 198 16.19 9.69 -19.99
C TYR A 198 15.68 8.28 -19.68
N LYS A 199 16.52 7.27 -19.94
CA LYS A 199 16.16 5.84 -19.86
C LYS A 199 15.36 5.48 -18.60
N GLU A 200 15.87 5.80 -17.41
CA GLU A 200 15.18 5.41 -16.15
C GLU A 200 13.78 6.03 -16.06
N ALA A 201 13.65 7.33 -16.36
CA ALA A 201 12.35 8.00 -16.35
C ALA A 201 11.41 7.44 -17.44
N PHE A 202 11.93 7.05 -18.60
CA PHE A 202 11.15 6.43 -19.66
C PHE A 202 10.57 5.09 -19.22
N ILE A 203 11.41 4.22 -18.64
CA ILE A 203 10.99 2.91 -18.12
C ILE A 203 10.01 3.07 -16.97
N ASP A 204 10.26 3.96 -16.02
CA ASP A 204 9.36 4.17 -14.89
C ASP A 204 7.98 4.68 -15.35
N ILE A 205 7.94 5.53 -16.39
CA ILE A 205 6.69 5.96 -17.03
C ILE A 205 6.02 4.79 -17.74
N MET A 206 6.74 3.96 -18.50
CA MET A 206 6.17 2.78 -19.15
C MET A 206 5.56 1.80 -18.15
N MET A 207 6.25 1.51 -17.04
CA MET A 207 5.76 0.64 -15.98
C MET A 207 4.36 1.08 -15.51
N VAL A 208 4.15 2.38 -15.34
CA VAL A 208 2.86 2.95 -14.91
C VAL A 208 1.86 3.03 -16.05
N GLU A 209 2.26 3.52 -17.21
CA GLU A 209 1.36 3.87 -18.31
C GLU A 209 0.90 2.66 -19.10
N GLU A 210 1.82 1.74 -19.39
CA GLU A 210 1.59 0.54 -20.19
C GLU A 210 1.14 -0.63 -19.31
N LEU A 211 1.94 -0.96 -18.28
CA LEU A 211 1.72 -2.14 -17.45
C LEU A 211 0.79 -1.89 -16.26
N ASN A 212 0.48 -0.62 -15.95
CA ASN A 212 -0.29 -0.22 -14.76
C ASN A 212 0.35 -0.71 -13.44
N LEU A 213 1.68 -0.82 -13.43
CA LEU A 213 2.48 -1.22 -12.28
C LEU A 213 3.19 0.01 -11.71
N MET A 214 2.91 0.30 -10.44
CA MET A 214 3.67 1.31 -9.72
C MET A 214 5.08 0.77 -9.42
N PRO A 215 6.14 1.57 -9.62
CA PRO A 215 7.47 1.24 -9.13
C PRO A 215 7.43 0.92 -7.64
N VAL A 216 8.27 -0.01 -7.19
CA VAL A 216 8.38 -0.35 -5.78
C VAL A 216 8.98 0.84 -5.04
N ASP A 217 8.29 1.35 -4.04
CA ASP A 217 8.82 2.36 -3.14
C ASP A 217 9.89 1.73 -2.23
N ASP A 218 11.08 2.32 -2.14
CA ASP A 218 12.20 1.79 -1.34
C ASP A 218 11.90 1.78 0.17
N ASP A 219 10.92 2.57 0.61
CA ASP A 219 10.49 2.67 2.01
C ASP A 219 9.44 1.59 2.38
N ASP A 220 8.81 0.93 1.39
CA ASP A 220 7.81 -0.11 1.66
C ASP A 220 8.49 -1.42 2.01
N SER A 221 8.29 -1.88 3.25
CA SER A 221 8.90 -3.11 3.75
C SER A 221 7.83 -4.19 3.94
N PRO A 222 7.80 -5.24 3.09
CA PRO A 222 6.85 -6.34 3.19
C PRO A 222 6.80 -6.98 4.59
N LEU A 223 7.97 -7.08 5.25
CA LEU A 223 8.09 -7.63 6.59
C LEU A 223 7.38 -6.75 7.63
N MET A 224 7.47 -5.42 7.53
CA MET A 224 6.80 -4.53 8.47
C MET A 224 5.28 -4.59 8.28
N GLY A 225 4.80 -4.64 7.03
CA GLY A 225 3.38 -4.84 6.72
C GLY A 225 2.83 -6.10 7.42
N GLY A 226 3.53 -7.23 7.26
CA GLY A 226 3.16 -8.48 7.91
C GLY A 226 3.17 -8.44 9.44
N VAL A 227 4.19 -7.81 10.05
CA VAL A 227 4.27 -7.64 11.51
C VAL A 227 3.15 -6.74 12.04
N VAL A 228 2.82 -5.65 11.32
CA VAL A 228 1.72 -4.75 11.69
C VAL A 228 0.37 -5.46 11.57
N THR A 229 0.16 -6.25 10.51
CA THR A 229 -1.04 -7.08 10.33
C THR A 229 -1.18 -8.08 11.47
N PHE A 230 -0.12 -8.84 11.79
CA PHE A 230 -0.11 -9.79 12.91
C PHE A 230 -0.39 -9.11 14.24
N GLY A 231 0.33 -8.02 14.54
CA GLY A 231 0.18 -7.29 15.80
C GLY A 231 -1.22 -6.73 15.98
N SER A 232 -1.80 -6.17 14.92
CA SER A 232 -3.17 -5.67 14.94
C SER A 232 -4.18 -6.81 15.12
N PHE A 233 -4.01 -7.92 14.39
CA PHE A 233 -4.86 -9.11 14.53
C PHE A 233 -4.87 -9.64 15.96
N MET A 234 -3.69 -9.78 16.58
CA MET A 234 -3.57 -10.24 17.98
C MET A 234 -4.21 -9.26 18.97
N LEU A 235 -3.94 -7.97 18.80
CA LEU A 235 -4.39 -6.92 19.73
C LEU A 235 -5.91 -6.78 19.74
N PHE A 236 -6.54 -6.88 18.58
CA PHE A 236 -7.97 -6.73 18.45
C PHE A 236 -8.69 -8.08 18.58
N GLY A 237 -8.13 -9.17 18.04
CA GLY A 237 -8.69 -10.51 18.14
C GLY A 237 -8.71 -11.08 19.56
N VAL A 238 -7.94 -10.55 20.51
CA VAL A 238 -8.07 -10.95 21.93
C VAL A 238 -9.36 -10.42 22.57
N VAL A 239 -9.98 -9.38 22.01
CA VAL A 239 -11.12 -8.68 22.63
C VAL A 239 -12.31 -9.61 22.95
N PRO A 240 -12.77 -10.47 22.02
CA PRO A 240 -13.83 -11.45 22.32
C PRO A 240 -13.45 -12.45 23.42
N LEU A 241 -12.16 -12.71 23.64
CA LEU A 241 -11.64 -13.62 24.66
C LEU A 241 -11.47 -12.96 26.04
N LEU A 242 -11.41 -11.62 26.11
CA LEU A 242 -11.14 -10.91 27.36
C LEU A 242 -12.11 -11.29 28.49
N PRO A 243 -13.43 -11.39 28.31
CA PRO A 243 -14.33 -11.77 29.40
C PRO A 243 -14.09 -13.19 29.91
N TYR A 244 -13.69 -14.11 29.02
CA TYR A 244 -13.32 -15.47 29.40
C TYR A 244 -12.00 -15.51 30.18
N LEU A 245 -11.03 -14.66 29.82
CA LEU A 245 -9.77 -14.51 30.55
C LEU A 245 -9.97 -13.85 31.92
N VAL A 246 -10.86 -12.86 32.03
CA VAL A 246 -11.20 -12.23 33.31
C VAL A 246 -11.89 -13.23 34.26
N ASN A 247 -12.72 -14.13 33.73
CA ASN A 247 -13.36 -15.18 34.52
C ASN A 247 -12.38 -16.23 35.08
N LEU A 248 -11.12 -16.27 34.62
CA LEU A 248 -10.06 -17.08 35.24
C LEU A 248 -9.49 -16.45 36.52
N ILE A 249 -9.73 -15.16 36.77
CA ILE A 249 -9.19 -14.46 37.94
C ILE A 249 -9.92 -14.95 39.20
N PRO A 250 -9.21 -15.46 40.22
CA PRO A 250 -9.83 -15.92 41.46
C PRO A 250 -10.66 -14.80 42.11
N GLY A 251 -11.95 -15.06 42.35
CA GLY A 251 -12.88 -14.13 42.99
C GLY A 251 -13.92 -13.48 42.06
N ILE A 252 -13.74 -13.57 40.74
CA ILE A 252 -14.69 -13.08 39.73
C ILE A 252 -15.41 -14.30 39.13
N GLY A 253 -16.20 -15.01 39.94
CA GLY A 253 -16.95 -16.18 39.48
C GLY A 253 -18.21 -15.77 38.71
N MET A 254 -18.10 -15.54 37.40
CA MET A 254 -19.25 -15.28 36.54
C MET A 254 -19.88 -16.58 36.01
N THR A 255 -21.20 -16.57 35.84
CA THR A 255 -21.94 -17.65 35.20
C THR A 255 -21.62 -17.73 33.70
N SER A 256 -21.74 -18.92 33.11
CA SER A 256 -21.47 -19.16 31.69
C SER A 256 -22.13 -18.17 30.73
N ASP A 257 -23.42 -17.93 30.96
CA ASP A 257 -24.22 -17.04 30.11
C ASP A 257 -23.74 -15.59 30.24
N THR A 258 -23.41 -15.16 31.46
CA THR A 258 -22.93 -13.81 31.75
C THR A 258 -21.61 -13.51 31.04
N VAL A 259 -20.68 -14.48 30.98
CA VAL A 259 -19.40 -14.32 30.27
C VAL A 259 -19.61 -14.18 28.77
N LEU A 260 -20.50 -14.99 28.19
CA LEU A 260 -20.85 -14.90 26.77
C LEU A 260 -21.51 -13.56 26.43
N TYR A 261 -22.49 -13.11 27.23
CA TYR A 261 -23.12 -11.81 27.01
C TYR A 261 -22.12 -10.65 27.13
N ALA A 262 -21.22 -10.71 28.11
CA ALA A 262 -20.14 -9.73 28.26
C ALA A 262 -19.21 -9.71 27.03
N SER A 263 -18.85 -10.89 26.49
CA SER A 263 -18.05 -11.03 25.26
C SER A 263 -18.76 -10.42 24.06
N CYS A 264 -20.04 -10.73 23.85
CA CYS A 264 -20.83 -10.16 22.76
C CYS A 264 -20.91 -8.63 22.85
N VAL A 265 -21.27 -8.09 24.01
CA VAL A 265 -21.40 -6.63 24.20
C VAL A 265 -20.06 -5.93 24.00
N LEU A 266 -18.99 -6.43 24.63
CA LEU A 266 -17.66 -5.85 24.50
C LEU A 266 -17.19 -5.86 23.04
N THR A 267 -17.41 -6.97 22.33
CA THR A 267 -16.98 -7.12 20.95
C THR A 267 -17.75 -6.20 20.01
N VAL A 268 -19.08 -6.10 20.16
CA VAL A 268 -19.92 -5.22 19.35
C VAL A 268 -19.57 -3.75 19.56
N ILE A 269 -19.33 -3.33 20.80
CA ILE A 269 -18.87 -1.97 21.11
C ILE A 269 -17.51 -1.72 20.46
N THR A 270 -16.58 -2.67 20.54
CA THR A 270 -15.25 -2.55 19.96
C THR A 270 -15.31 -2.46 18.43
N LEU A 271 -16.10 -3.31 17.77
CA LEU A 271 -16.33 -3.25 16.32
C LEU A 271 -16.94 -1.91 15.89
N PHE A 272 -17.91 -1.40 16.65
CA PHE A 272 -18.48 -0.08 16.39
C PHE A 272 -17.41 1.02 16.52
N ALA A 273 -16.58 0.96 17.56
CA ALA A 273 -15.50 1.94 17.78
C ALA A 273 -14.44 1.90 16.67
N LEU A 274 -13.98 0.71 16.25
CA LEU A 274 -13.05 0.56 15.12
C LEU A 274 -13.67 1.04 13.81
N GLY A 275 -14.94 0.69 13.54
CA GLY A 275 -15.64 1.15 12.35
C GLY A 275 -15.83 2.67 12.35
N ALA A 276 -16.18 3.25 13.50
CA ALA A 276 -16.29 4.70 13.65
C ALA A 276 -14.96 5.42 13.44
N PHE A 277 -13.88 4.89 14.01
CA PHE A 277 -12.52 5.38 13.82
C PHE A 277 -12.14 5.34 12.33
N LYS A 278 -12.25 4.18 11.69
CA LYS A 278 -12.02 4.01 10.25
C LYS A 278 -12.84 5.03 9.43
N GLY A 279 -14.14 5.14 9.72
CA GLY A 279 -15.04 6.03 8.99
C GLY A 279 -14.60 7.50 9.05
N SER A 280 -14.12 7.94 10.21
CA SER A 280 -13.61 9.31 10.39
C SER A 280 -12.36 9.61 9.58
N PHE A 281 -11.48 8.62 9.35
CA PHE A 281 -10.27 8.81 8.54
C PHE A 281 -10.56 8.84 7.03
N VAL A 282 -11.59 8.11 6.58
CA VAL A 282 -11.92 7.95 5.15
C VAL A 282 -12.99 8.95 4.68
N GLY A 283 -13.36 9.93 5.52
CA GLY A 283 -14.39 10.92 5.18
C GLY A 283 -15.81 10.37 5.11
N GLN A 284 -16.06 9.18 5.66
CA GLN A 284 -17.40 8.61 5.81
C GLN A 284 -18.05 9.08 7.13
N ARG A 285 -19.38 9.06 7.20
CA ARG A 285 -20.09 9.30 8.46
C ARG A 285 -19.70 8.22 9.48
N TRP A 286 -19.00 8.61 10.55
CA TRP A 286 -18.44 7.69 11.56
C TRP A 286 -19.46 6.68 12.10
N PHE A 287 -20.68 7.13 12.42
CA PHE A 287 -21.73 6.25 12.95
C PHE A 287 -22.24 5.23 11.93
N VAL A 288 -22.23 5.56 10.63
CA VAL A 288 -22.63 4.62 9.56
C VAL A 288 -21.57 3.53 9.41
N SER A 289 -20.30 3.92 9.39
CA SER A 289 -19.18 2.98 9.28
C SER A 289 -19.10 2.05 10.51
N GLY A 290 -19.26 2.62 11.71
CA GLY A 290 -19.36 1.87 12.96
C GLY A 290 -20.52 0.89 12.99
N ALA A 291 -21.73 1.34 12.59
CA ALA A 291 -22.92 0.49 12.57
C ALA A 291 -22.77 -0.70 11.60
N TRP A 292 -22.25 -0.46 10.40
CA TRP A 292 -21.99 -1.53 9.43
C TRP A 292 -21.00 -2.56 9.95
N MET A 293 -19.94 -2.12 10.64
CA MET A 293 -18.95 -3.02 11.21
C MET A 293 -19.53 -3.88 12.34
N ALA A 294 -20.32 -3.26 13.23
CA ALA A 294 -21.02 -3.96 14.29
C ALA A 294 -22.02 -4.99 13.73
N ILE A 295 -22.78 -4.64 12.69
CA ILE A 295 -23.70 -5.56 12.01
C ILE A 295 -22.94 -6.74 11.41
N ASN A 296 -21.84 -6.48 10.70
CA ASN A 296 -21.03 -7.53 10.07
C ASN A 296 -20.50 -8.52 11.12
N GLY A 297 -19.83 -8.05 12.17
CA GLY A 297 -19.31 -8.95 13.20
C GLY A 297 -20.40 -9.66 14.00
N THR A 298 -21.56 -9.01 14.23
CA THR A 298 -22.71 -9.67 14.86
C THR A 298 -23.26 -10.79 13.97
N LEU A 299 -23.31 -10.58 12.65
CA LEU A 299 -23.78 -11.58 11.70
C LEU A 299 -22.81 -12.78 11.64
N ALA A 300 -21.49 -12.52 11.62
CA ALA A 300 -20.48 -13.56 11.67
C ALA A 300 -20.59 -14.41 12.94
N ALA A 301 -20.73 -13.75 14.10
CA ALA A 301 -20.95 -14.43 15.38
C ALA A 301 -22.27 -15.19 15.44
N PHE A 302 -23.35 -14.64 14.87
CA PHE A 302 -24.64 -15.32 14.78
C PHE A 302 -24.51 -16.63 14.00
N PHE A 303 -23.88 -16.60 12.83
CA PHE A 303 -23.66 -17.82 12.04
C PHE A 303 -22.70 -18.79 12.72
N GLY A 304 -21.65 -18.29 13.38
CA GLY A 304 -20.76 -19.10 14.21
C GLY A 304 -21.55 -19.85 15.29
N TRP A 305 -22.34 -19.12 16.09
CA TRP A 305 -23.19 -19.70 17.12
C TRP A 305 -24.20 -20.70 16.57
N VAL A 306 -24.86 -20.40 15.44
CA VAL A 306 -25.82 -21.32 14.79
C VAL A 306 -25.14 -22.62 14.39
N ILE A 307 -23.94 -22.57 13.79
CA ILE A 307 -23.19 -23.77 13.43
C ILE A 307 -22.85 -24.57 14.68
N GLY A 308 -22.34 -23.91 15.73
CA GLY A 308 -22.08 -24.55 17.02
C GLY A 308 -23.31 -25.24 17.60
N TYR A 309 -24.44 -24.55 17.58
CA TYR A 309 -25.72 -25.08 18.06
C TYR A 309 -26.19 -26.30 17.24
N LEU A 310 -26.07 -26.25 15.91
CA LEU A 310 -26.39 -27.39 15.05
C LEU A 310 -25.49 -28.59 15.34
N LEU A 311 -24.20 -28.39 15.61
CA LEU A 311 -23.28 -29.46 16.00
C LEU A 311 -23.59 -30.03 17.39
N ASN A 312 -24.10 -29.21 18.31
CA ASN A 312 -24.62 -29.70 19.59
C ASN A 312 -25.80 -30.67 19.37
N LEU A 313 -26.74 -30.31 18.48
CA LEU A 313 -27.89 -31.14 18.16
C LEU A 313 -27.52 -32.50 17.54
N THR A 314 -26.41 -32.58 16.80
CA THR A 314 -25.94 -33.88 16.26
C THR A 314 -25.30 -34.76 17.33
N GLY A 315 -24.96 -34.21 18.50
CA GLY A 315 -24.32 -34.93 19.60
C GLY A 315 -22.85 -35.28 19.33
N ILE A 316 -22.22 -34.68 18.31
CA ILE A 316 -20.86 -35.04 17.88
C ILE A 316 -19.81 -34.84 18.99
N GLN A 317 -20.04 -33.89 19.87
CA GLN A 317 -19.21 -33.62 21.05
C GLN A 317 -19.21 -34.72 22.12
N ASN A 318 -20.15 -35.68 22.04
CA ASN A 318 -20.22 -36.84 22.92
C ASN A 318 -19.68 -38.12 22.27
N VAL A 319 -19.13 -38.02 21.04
CA VAL A 319 -18.52 -39.16 20.35
C VAL A 319 -17.16 -39.40 20.99
N ALA A 320 -17.09 -40.48 21.77
CA ALA A 320 -15.90 -40.96 22.46
C ALA A 320 -14.89 -41.63 21.51
#